data_AF-A0A9D6NNM2-F1
#
_entry.id   AF-A0A9D6NNM2-F1
#
_cell.length_a   1.000
_cell.length_b   1.000
_cell.length_c   1.000
_cell.angle_alpha   90.00
_cell.angle_beta   90.00
_cell.angle_gamma   90.00
#
_symmetry.space_group_name_H-M   'P 1'
#
loop_
_entity.id
_entity.type
_entity.pdbx_description
1 polymer ?
#
loop_
_entity_poly.entity_id
_entity_poly.type
_entity_poly.pdbx_seq_one_letter_code
_entity_poly.pdbx_strand_id
1 'polypeptide(L)'
;MFNVRSLLKFDYLMLLPVLGLAFYIAFIPHLNYPYAIHVDEWVHITRSNMLMEAGSVNFPGVFSLEVGFHLFWGVFQTISGLSWMDIYRYFPGVIFIITVLSVYILAQREGFGWEAAFFTALIPSTVGIMGPAFLVPVAMGLLFTPLYLFLTFNFRTLWSYLLIFIFTAFLLSIHAPSAISPIIVLVPYILLNLKGNFKHSLG
;
A
#
# COMPACT_ATOMS: atom_id res chain seq x y z
N MET A 1 -30.71 9.27 -19.59
CA MET A 1 -30.56 9.62 -18.16
C MET A 1 -29.95 8.41 -17.47
N PHE A 2 -28.63 8.42 -17.20
CA PHE A 2 -27.93 7.28 -16.60
C PHE A 2 -28.41 7.08 -15.15
N ASN A 3 -28.85 5.87 -14.82
CA ASN A 3 -29.31 5.54 -13.47
C ASN A 3 -28.09 5.30 -12.57
N VAL A 4 -27.68 6.32 -11.83
CA VAL A 4 -26.54 6.27 -10.87
C VAL A 4 -26.69 5.11 -9.88
N ARG A 5 -27.93 4.73 -9.50
CA ARG A 5 -28.15 3.57 -8.60
C ARG A 5 -27.89 2.23 -9.27
N SER A 6 -28.07 2.10 -10.59
CA SER A 6 -27.74 0.84 -11.28
C SER A 6 -26.24 0.72 -11.53
N LEU A 7 -25.55 1.84 -11.75
CA LEU A 7 -24.08 1.89 -11.82
C LEU A 7 -23.45 1.44 -10.50
N LEU A 8 -23.85 2.02 -9.37
CA LEU A 8 -23.34 1.61 -8.06
C LEU A 8 -23.57 0.12 -7.77
N LYS A 9 -24.74 -0.43 -8.14
CA LYS A 9 -25.03 -1.86 -7.98
C LYS A 9 -24.14 -2.76 -8.85
N PHE A 10 -23.82 -2.31 -10.06
CA PHE A 10 -22.91 -3.02 -10.95
C PHE A 10 -21.46 -2.96 -10.43
N ASP A 11 -21.02 -1.80 -9.94
CA ASP A 11 -19.69 -1.62 -9.38
C ASP A 11 -19.44 -2.56 -8.19
N TYR A 12 -20.41 -2.68 -7.28
CA TYR A 12 -20.28 -3.63 -6.15
C TYR A 12 -20.27 -5.09 -6.62
N LEU A 13 -21.03 -5.43 -7.66
CA LEU A 13 -21.05 -6.78 -8.23
C LEU A 13 -19.69 -7.13 -8.86
N MET A 14 -19.04 -6.15 -9.50
CA MET A 14 -17.73 -6.31 -10.14
C MET A 14 -16.57 -6.24 -9.14
N LEU A 15 -16.72 -5.49 -8.05
CA LEU A 15 -15.65 -5.31 -7.07
C LEU A 15 -15.25 -6.63 -6.40
N LEU A 16 -16.22 -7.44 -5.98
CA LEU A 16 -15.93 -8.72 -5.31
C LEU A 16 -15.05 -9.68 -6.14
N PRO A 17 -15.38 -10.00 -7.42
CA PRO A 17 -14.51 -10.83 -8.23
C PRO A 17 -13.17 -10.17 -8.54
N VAL A 18 -13.10 -8.83 -8.65
CA VAL A 18 -11.82 -8.11 -8.82
C VAL A 18 -10.93 -8.25 -7.58
N LEU A 19 -11.48 -8.15 -6.36
CA LEU A 19 -10.73 -8.38 -5.14
C LEU A 19 -10.26 -9.84 -5.02
N GLY A 20 -11.12 -10.80 -5.39
CA GLY A 20 -10.76 -12.21 -5.47
C GLY A 20 -9.62 -12.47 -6.48
N LEU A 21 -9.69 -11.82 -7.65
CA LEU A 21 -8.64 -11.87 -8.66
C LEU A 21 -7.32 -11.29 -8.15
N ALA A 22 -7.35 -10.14 -7.48
CA ALA A 22 -6.17 -9.51 -6.90
C ALA A 22 -5.47 -10.46 -5.91
N PHE A 23 -6.22 -11.02 -4.97
CA PHE A 23 -5.68 -12.01 -4.04
C PHE A 23 -5.08 -13.20 -4.78
N TYR A 24 -5.84 -13.78 -5.71
CA TYR A 24 -5.41 -14.96 -6.45
C TYR A 24 -4.10 -14.70 -7.19
N ILE A 25 -3.98 -13.59 -7.93
CA ILE A 25 -2.77 -13.23 -8.68
C ILE A 25 -1.56 -13.10 -7.75
N ALA A 26 -1.70 -12.38 -6.63
CA ALA A 26 -0.62 -12.27 -5.65
C ALA A 26 -0.28 -13.61 -4.98
N PHE A 27 -1.25 -14.52 -4.88
CA PHE A 27 -1.07 -15.83 -4.27
C PHE A 27 -0.58 -16.92 -5.23
N ILE A 28 -0.61 -16.71 -6.55
CA ILE A 28 -0.16 -17.70 -7.57
C ILE A 28 1.20 -18.32 -7.19
N PRO A 29 2.22 -17.54 -6.82
CA PRO A 29 3.54 -18.09 -6.49
C PRO A 29 3.52 -19.06 -5.29
N HIS A 30 2.53 -18.95 -4.40
CA HIS A 30 2.39 -19.75 -3.19
C HIS A 30 1.39 -20.92 -3.28
N LEU A 31 0.82 -21.18 -4.46
CA LEU A 31 -0.11 -22.29 -4.66
C LEU A 31 0.54 -23.64 -4.30
N ASN A 32 1.79 -23.84 -4.71
CA ASN A 32 2.56 -25.07 -4.50
C ASN A 32 3.90 -24.84 -3.77
N TYR A 33 4.10 -23.64 -3.21
CA TYR A 33 5.37 -23.26 -2.57
C TYR A 33 5.10 -22.44 -1.30
N PRO A 34 5.30 -23.00 -0.09
CA PRO A 34 4.88 -22.37 1.15
C PRO A 34 5.86 -21.32 1.69
N TYR A 35 7.03 -21.16 1.07
CA TYR A 35 8.10 -20.30 1.57
C TYR A 35 8.16 -18.97 0.84
N ALA A 36 8.85 -17.99 1.41
CA ALA A 36 9.20 -16.74 0.74
C ALA A 36 9.95 -17.00 -0.58
N ILE A 37 9.58 -16.26 -1.61
CA ILE A 37 9.98 -16.53 -3.00
C ILE A 37 11.19 -15.69 -3.38
N HIS A 38 11.22 -14.44 -2.90
CA HIS A 38 12.28 -13.50 -3.22
C HIS A 38 13.35 -13.44 -2.11
N VAL A 39 14.62 -13.23 -2.47
CA VAL A 39 15.71 -13.13 -1.48
C VAL A 39 15.50 -11.96 -0.51
N ASP A 40 14.96 -10.84 -0.97
CA ASP A 40 14.64 -9.69 -0.12
C ASP A 40 13.66 -10.07 1.00
N GLU A 41 12.66 -10.90 0.73
CA GLU A 41 11.71 -11.35 1.75
C GLU A 41 12.41 -12.08 2.90
N TRP A 42 13.39 -12.95 2.58
CA TRP A 42 14.23 -13.60 3.57
C TRP A 42 15.09 -12.61 4.37
N VAL A 43 15.62 -11.58 3.70
CA VAL A 43 16.36 -10.50 4.36
C VAL A 43 15.45 -9.75 5.32
N HIS A 44 14.20 -9.44 4.92
CA HIS A 44 13.24 -8.76 5.79
C HIS A 44 12.80 -9.62 6.97
N ILE A 45 12.61 -10.93 6.80
CA ILE A 45 12.34 -11.86 7.91
C ILE A 45 13.50 -11.84 8.89
N THR A 46 14.73 -12.02 8.40
CA THR A 46 15.93 -12.08 9.24
C THR A 46 16.12 -10.78 10.03
N ARG A 47 15.98 -9.64 9.37
CA ARG A 47 16.08 -8.32 10.02
C ARG A 47 14.98 -8.08 11.05
N SER A 48 13.75 -8.52 10.77
CA SER A 48 12.66 -8.47 11.75
C SER A 48 13.01 -9.28 13.00
N ASN A 49 13.50 -10.52 12.84
CA ASN A 49 13.91 -11.36 13.97
C ASN A 49 15.05 -10.73 14.77
N MET A 50 16.12 -10.26 14.10
CA MET A 50 17.25 -9.62 14.76
C MET A 50 16.81 -8.39 15.57
N LEU A 51 15.89 -7.58 15.03
CA LEU A 51 15.36 -6.42 15.73
C LEU A 51 14.58 -6.81 16.97
N MET A 52 13.72 -7.84 16.86
CA MET A 52 12.92 -8.34 17.99
C MET A 52 13.81 -8.97 19.08
N GLU A 53 14.84 -9.72 18.70
CA GLU A 53 15.80 -10.33 19.63
C GLU A 53 16.69 -9.30 20.32
N ALA A 54 17.16 -8.27 19.60
CA ALA A 54 17.98 -7.21 20.16
C ALA A 54 17.19 -6.28 21.08
N GLY A 55 15.86 -6.21 20.95
CA GLY A 55 15.01 -5.27 21.69
C GLY A 55 15.33 -3.80 21.41
N SER A 56 16.02 -3.51 20.31
CA SER A 56 16.54 -2.19 19.97
C SER A 56 16.56 -1.99 18.45
N VAL A 57 16.27 -0.77 18.01
CA VAL A 57 16.43 -0.34 16.61
C VAL A 57 17.89 0.01 16.26
N ASN A 58 18.76 0.12 17.27
CA ASN A 58 20.17 0.43 17.13
C ASN A 58 20.98 -0.84 17.37
N PHE A 59 21.32 -1.57 16.30
CA PHE A 59 22.22 -2.73 16.38
C PHE A 59 23.21 -2.76 15.20
N PRO A 60 24.42 -3.32 15.37
CA PRO A 60 25.47 -3.24 14.38
C PRO A 60 25.09 -3.95 13.08
N GLY A 61 25.39 -3.34 11.92
CA GLY A 61 25.26 -3.98 10.60
C GLY A 61 23.96 -3.72 9.84
N VAL A 62 23.02 -2.93 10.38
CA VAL A 62 21.78 -2.56 9.69
C VAL A 62 21.79 -1.09 9.27
N PHE A 63 22.06 -0.84 7.99
CA PHE A 63 21.67 0.43 7.37
C PHE A 63 20.14 0.46 7.25
N SER A 64 19.54 1.26 8.12
CA SER A 64 18.13 1.31 8.48
C SER A 64 17.29 2.18 7.52
N LEU A 65 17.26 1.84 6.23
CA LEU A 65 16.35 2.56 5.30
C LEU A 65 14.89 2.13 5.44
N GLU A 66 14.62 0.98 6.08
CA GLU A 66 13.31 0.32 6.11
C GLU A 66 12.97 -0.27 7.49
N VAL A 67 13.56 0.27 8.57
CA VAL A 67 13.39 -0.25 9.94
C VAL A 67 11.94 -0.28 10.38
N GLY A 68 11.11 0.65 9.91
CA GLY A 68 9.69 0.65 10.17
C GLY A 68 9.02 -0.62 9.65
N PHE A 69 9.48 -1.16 8.52
CA PHE A 69 8.91 -2.38 7.93
C PHE A 69 9.25 -3.59 8.79
N HIS A 70 10.52 -3.72 9.20
CA HIS A 70 10.98 -4.82 10.04
C HIS A 70 10.31 -4.78 11.42
N LEU A 71 10.21 -3.59 12.03
CA LEU A 71 9.54 -3.40 13.31
C LEU A 71 8.05 -3.73 13.22
N PHE A 72 7.36 -3.23 12.18
CA PHE A 72 5.93 -3.46 11.98
C PHE A 72 5.63 -4.96 11.89
N TRP A 73 6.34 -5.69 11.02
CA TRP A 73 6.12 -7.12 10.84
C TRP A 73 6.61 -7.95 12.02
N GLY A 74 7.73 -7.58 12.66
CA GLY A 74 8.23 -8.26 13.86
C GLY A 74 7.24 -8.18 15.03
N VAL A 75 6.69 -6.99 15.28
CA VAL A 75 5.65 -6.78 16.29
C VAL A 75 4.37 -7.53 15.92
N PHE A 76 3.95 -7.44 14.66
CA PHE A 76 2.78 -8.17 14.17
C PHE A 76 2.91 -9.69 14.36
N GLN A 77 4.07 -10.26 13.99
CA GLN A 77 4.37 -11.68 14.14
C GLN A 77 4.34 -12.08 15.62
N THR A 78 4.93 -11.27 16.50
CA THR A 78 4.97 -11.52 17.96
C THR A 78 3.57 -11.50 18.57
N ILE A 79 2.72 -10.54 18.19
CA ILE A 79 1.36 -10.41 18.73
C ILE A 79 0.43 -11.49 18.17
N SER A 80 0.51 -11.76 16.87
CA SER A 80 -0.38 -12.70 16.19
C SER A 80 -0.03 -14.17 16.45
N GLY A 81 1.23 -14.46 16.74
CA GLY A 81 1.74 -15.84 16.87
C GLY A 81 1.78 -16.61 15.55
N LEU A 82 1.52 -15.96 14.41
CA LEU A 82 1.62 -16.59 13.10
C LEU A 82 3.07 -16.93 12.75
N SER A 83 3.28 -18.01 12.00
CA SER A 83 4.60 -18.32 11.48
C SER A 83 5.01 -17.29 10.42
N TRP A 84 6.30 -17.02 10.29
CA TRP A 84 6.80 -16.17 9.21
C TRP A 84 6.38 -16.68 7.82
N MET A 85 6.29 -18.00 7.65
CA MET A 85 5.88 -18.60 6.39
C MET A 85 4.42 -18.30 6.09
N ASP A 86 3.52 -18.37 7.08
CA ASP A 86 2.12 -17.99 6.87
C ASP A 86 1.99 -16.49 6.57
N ILE A 87 2.76 -15.65 7.26
CA ILE A 87 2.75 -14.21 7.02
C ILE A 87 3.14 -13.92 5.58
N TYR A 88 4.33 -14.36 5.15
CA TYR A 88 4.84 -14.07 3.81
C TYR A 88 4.06 -14.80 2.71
N ARG A 89 3.39 -15.90 3.03
CA ARG A 89 2.51 -16.62 2.09
C ARG A 89 1.19 -15.90 1.81
N TYR A 90 0.52 -15.38 2.84
CA TYR A 90 -0.86 -14.89 2.71
C TYR A 90 -0.96 -13.36 2.68
N PHE A 91 -0.08 -12.64 3.39
CA PHE A 91 -0.19 -11.18 3.48
C PHE A 91 0.10 -10.40 2.20
N PRO A 92 0.93 -10.85 1.24
CA PRO A 92 1.00 -10.18 -0.07
C PRO A 92 -0.40 -10.04 -0.69
N GLY A 93 -1.17 -11.13 -0.72
CA GLY A 93 -2.53 -11.15 -1.21
C GLY A 93 -3.47 -10.25 -0.42
N VAL A 94 -3.42 -10.28 0.92
CA VAL A 94 -4.25 -9.43 1.78
C VAL A 94 -3.96 -7.94 1.54
N ILE A 95 -2.69 -7.56 1.50
CA ILE A 95 -2.26 -6.18 1.24
C ILE A 95 -2.70 -5.75 -0.15
N PHE A 96 -2.62 -6.64 -1.13
CA PHE A 96 -3.02 -6.31 -2.49
C PHE A 96 -4.53 -6.13 -2.65
N ILE A 97 -5.36 -6.95 -1.97
CA ILE A 97 -6.82 -6.70 -1.87
C ILE A 97 -7.06 -5.28 -1.35
N ILE A 98 -6.42 -4.89 -0.25
CA ILE A 98 -6.64 -3.58 0.38
C ILE A 98 -6.12 -2.46 -0.55
N THR A 99 -5.03 -2.68 -1.26
CA THR A 99 -4.49 -1.76 -2.27
C THR A 99 -5.49 -1.53 -3.40
N VAL A 100 -6.03 -2.60 -3.98
CA VAL A 100 -7.03 -2.55 -5.05
C VAL A 100 -8.31 -1.86 -4.57
N LEU A 101 -8.75 -2.15 -3.34
CA LEU A 101 -9.89 -1.46 -2.72
C LEU A 101 -9.61 0.03 -2.51
N SER A 102 -8.39 0.41 -2.14
CA SER A 102 -8.00 1.80 -1.95
C SER A 102 -8.01 2.56 -3.28
N VAL A 103 -7.57 1.93 -4.37
CA VAL A 103 -7.66 2.50 -5.72
C VAL A 103 -9.12 2.61 -6.18
N TYR A 104 -9.95 1.59 -5.92
CA TYR A 104 -11.39 1.66 -6.17
C TYR A 104 -12.01 2.89 -5.51
N ILE A 105 -11.78 3.10 -4.21
CA ILE A 105 -12.36 4.22 -3.45
C ILE A 105 -11.89 5.57 -4.03
N LEU A 106 -10.61 5.68 -4.39
CA LEU A 106 -10.05 6.89 -5.01
C LEU A 106 -10.73 7.20 -6.35
N ALA A 107 -10.79 6.20 -7.25
CA ALA A 107 -11.29 6.36 -8.60
C ALA A 107 -12.83 6.40 -8.71
N GLN A 108 -13.55 5.81 -7.74
CA GLN A 108 -15.01 5.80 -7.74
C GLN A 108 -15.60 7.22 -7.72
N ARG A 109 -14.91 8.18 -7.11
CA ARG A 109 -15.34 9.58 -7.07
C ARG A 109 -15.29 10.25 -8.43
N GLU A 110 -14.45 9.74 -9.32
CA GLU A 110 -14.32 10.19 -10.71
C GLU A 110 -15.15 9.33 -11.68
N GLY A 111 -15.84 8.30 -11.18
CA GLY A 111 -16.80 7.49 -11.95
C GLY A 111 -16.21 6.28 -12.69
N PHE A 112 -14.96 5.88 -12.40
CA PHE A 112 -14.30 4.73 -13.03
C PHE A 112 -13.64 3.77 -12.00
N GLY A 113 -14.30 3.60 -10.84
CA GLY A 113 -13.74 2.87 -9.70
C GLY A 113 -13.43 1.40 -9.98
N TRP A 114 -14.36 0.67 -10.58
CA TRP A 114 -14.18 -0.77 -10.81
C TRP A 114 -13.16 -1.04 -11.92
N GLU A 115 -13.08 -0.19 -12.95
CA GLU A 115 -12.07 -0.27 -14.00
C GLU A 115 -10.68 -0.05 -13.40
N ALA A 116 -10.52 0.99 -12.59
CA ALA A 116 -9.25 1.28 -11.91
C ALA A 116 -8.84 0.12 -10.98
N ALA A 117 -9.79 -0.44 -10.24
CA ALA A 117 -9.55 -1.61 -9.41
C ALA A 117 -9.09 -2.83 -10.23
N PHE A 118 -9.77 -3.10 -11.35
CA PHE A 118 -9.43 -4.20 -12.24
C PHE A 118 -8.01 -4.04 -12.82
N PHE A 119 -7.67 -2.86 -13.36
CA PHE A 119 -6.32 -2.63 -13.88
C PHE A 119 -5.24 -2.67 -12.78
N THR A 120 -5.57 -2.22 -11.57
CA THR A 120 -4.66 -2.34 -10.42
C THR A 120 -4.40 -3.79 -10.07
N ALA A 121 -5.41 -4.66 -10.11
CA ALA A 121 -5.26 -6.10 -9.87
C ALA A 121 -4.33 -6.79 -10.88
N LEU A 122 -4.12 -6.17 -12.05
CA LEU A 122 -3.24 -6.66 -13.11
C LEU A 122 -1.82 -6.08 -13.06
N ILE A 123 -1.45 -5.32 -12.02
CA ILE A 123 -0.09 -4.84 -11.85
C ILE A 123 0.85 -6.06 -11.81
N PRO A 124 1.80 -6.18 -12.76
CA PRO A 124 2.67 -7.33 -12.82
C PRO A 124 3.62 -7.34 -11.61
N SER A 125 3.86 -8.54 -11.08
CA SER A 125 4.94 -8.78 -10.12
C SER A 125 6.00 -9.62 -10.80
N THR A 126 7.25 -9.17 -10.76
CA THR A 126 8.40 -9.95 -11.24
C THR A 126 9.53 -9.88 -10.23
N VAL A 127 10.45 -10.84 -10.28
CA VAL A 127 11.66 -10.85 -9.45
C VAL A 127 12.50 -9.57 -9.65
N GLY A 128 12.48 -8.99 -10.86
CA GLY A 128 13.28 -7.80 -11.16
C GLY A 128 12.65 -6.46 -10.74
N ILE A 129 11.32 -6.36 -10.76
CA ILE A 129 10.59 -5.12 -10.44
C ILE A 129 10.08 -5.13 -8.99
N MET A 130 9.98 -6.32 -8.39
CA MET A 130 9.10 -6.60 -7.25
C MET A 130 7.65 -6.26 -7.60
N GLY A 131 6.72 -6.47 -6.66
CA GLY A 131 5.31 -6.17 -6.89
C GLY A 131 4.41 -6.71 -5.79
N PRO A 132 3.09 -6.59 -5.97
CA PRO A 132 2.10 -7.01 -4.97
C PRO A 132 2.15 -8.49 -4.55
N ALA A 133 2.81 -9.35 -5.32
CA ALA A 133 2.99 -10.76 -4.98
C ALA A 133 4.05 -11.04 -3.90
N PHE A 134 4.85 -10.03 -3.51
CA PHE A 134 5.91 -10.19 -2.50
C PHE A 134 5.63 -9.32 -1.28
N LEU A 135 5.95 -9.83 -0.09
CA LEU A 135 5.84 -9.06 1.14
C LEU A 135 7.11 -8.23 1.37
N VAL A 136 7.17 -7.12 0.65
CA VAL A 136 8.30 -6.18 0.67
C VAL A 136 7.83 -4.75 0.93
N PRO A 137 8.71 -3.82 1.32
CA PRO A 137 8.32 -2.45 1.68
C PRO A 137 7.58 -1.69 0.57
N VAL A 138 7.92 -1.93 -0.70
CA VAL A 138 7.21 -1.32 -1.83
C VAL A 138 5.73 -1.73 -1.90
N ALA A 139 5.37 -2.96 -1.50
CA ALA A 139 3.97 -3.43 -1.50
C ALA A 139 3.12 -2.63 -0.49
N MET A 140 3.68 -2.32 0.68
CA MET A 140 3.05 -1.40 1.64
C MET A 140 2.97 0.03 1.06
N GLY A 141 3.99 0.46 0.34
CA GLY A 141 3.95 1.73 -0.39
C GLY A 141 2.82 1.84 -1.41
N LEU A 142 2.57 0.77 -2.17
CA LEU A 142 1.47 0.68 -3.14
C LEU A 142 0.09 0.81 -2.45
N LEU A 143 -0.06 0.27 -1.23
CA LEU A 143 -1.27 0.39 -0.43
C LEU A 143 -1.51 1.82 0.06
N PHE A 144 -0.49 2.46 0.64
CA PHE A 144 -0.66 3.77 1.26
C PHE A 144 -0.73 4.92 0.24
N THR A 145 -0.16 4.77 -0.95
CA THR A 145 -0.19 5.80 -2.00
C THR A 145 -1.63 6.22 -2.40
N PRO A 146 -2.55 5.33 -2.79
CA PRO A 146 -3.91 5.71 -3.13
C PRO A 146 -4.70 6.27 -1.94
N LEU A 147 -4.48 5.76 -0.72
CA LEU A 147 -5.10 6.32 0.49
C LEU A 147 -4.62 7.75 0.77
N TYR A 148 -3.33 8.00 0.59
CA TYR A 148 -2.72 9.32 0.73
C TYR A 148 -3.30 10.32 -0.27
N LEU A 149 -3.41 9.94 -1.55
CA LEU A 149 -3.99 10.77 -2.59
C LEU A 149 -5.48 11.01 -2.36
N PHE A 150 -6.21 9.98 -1.92
CA PHE A 150 -7.62 10.10 -1.56
C PHE A 150 -7.83 11.14 -0.46
N LEU A 151 -7.04 11.09 0.62
CA LEU A 151 -7.13 12.08 1.68
C LEU A 151 -6.83 13.49 1.16
N THR A 152 -5.76 13.64 0.38
CA THR A 152 -5.30 14.94 -0.09
C THR A 152 -6.28 15.62 -1.05
N PHE A 153 -6.89 14.85 -1.96
CA PHE A 153 -7.82 15.42 -2.96
C PHE A 153 -9.21 15.66 -2.40
N ASN A 154 -9.62 14.97 -1.34
CA ASN A 154 -11.02 14.95 -0.91
C ASN A 154 -11.28 15.61 0.44
N PHE A 155 -10.26 15.83 1.27
CA PHE A 155 -10.43 16.37 2.61
C PHE A 155 -9.44 17.50 2.90
N ARG A 156 -9.94 18.55 3.55
CA ARG A 156 -9.16 19.69 4.04
C ARG A 156 -9.46 19.95 5.51
N THR A 157 -9.35 18.91 6.31
CA THR A 157 -9.64 18.95 7.75
C THR A 157 -8.38 18.68 8.56
N LEU A 158 -8.36 19.11 9.82
CA LEU A 158 -7.26 18.82 10.75
C LEU A 158 -6.96 17.31 10.81
N TRP A 159 -8.01 16.48 10.83
CA TRP A 159 -7.89 15.01 10.84
C TRP A 159 -7.26 14.46 9.56
N SER A 160 -7.61 15.00 8.38
CA SER A 160 -6.97 14.58 7.14
C SER A 160 -5.48 14.94 7.10
N TYR A 161 -5.09 16.11 7.61
CA TYR A 161 -3.68 16.49 7.71
C TYR A 161 -2.92 15.63 8.72
N LEU A 162 -3.53 15.31 9.86
CA LEU A 162 -2.95 14.39 10.84
C LEU A 162 -2.72 13.00 10.24
N LEU A 163 -3.72 12.45 9.52
CA LEU A 163 -3.59 11.15 8.84
C LEU A 163 -2.52 11.18 7.74
N ILE A 164 -2.46 12.24 6.94
CA ILE A 164 -1.41 12.42 5.92
C ILE A 164 -0.03 12.47 6.57
N PHE A 165 0.12 13.18 7.70
CA PHE A 165 1.37 13.20 8.45
C PHE A 165 1.76 11.81 8.95
N ILE A 166 0.81 11.06 9.52
CA ILE A 166 1.03 9.68 9.99
C ILE A 166 1.43 8.78 8.82
N PHE A 167 0.73 8.84 7.68
CA PHE A 167 1.08 8.07 6.48
C PHE A 167 2.45 8.46 5.94
N THR A 168 2.81 9.74 5.95
CA THR A 168 4.13 10.22 5.52
C THR A 168 5.22 9.66 6.42
N ALA A 169 5.07 9.79 7.74
CA ALA A 169 6.02 9.29 8.72
C ALA A 169 6.17 7.76 8.61
N PHE A 170 5.05 7.05 8.47
CA PHE A 170 5.04 5.62 8.25
C PHE A 170 5.78 5.25 6.96
N LEU A 171 5.40 5.83 5.81
CA LEU A 171 6.06 5.59 4.52
C LEU A 171 7.55 5.90 4.54
N LEU A 172 7.97 7.02 5.14
CA LEU A 172 9.38 7.37 5.29
C LEU A 172 10.14 6.32 6.13
N SER A 173 9.49 5.76 7.15
CA SER A 173 10.09 4.74 8.02
C SER A 173 10.16 3.35 7.38
N ILE A 174 9.20 3.00 6.53
CA ILE A 174 9.10 1.68 5.91
C ILE A 174 9.79 1.62 4.55
N HIS A 175 9.68 2.67 3.73
CA HIS A 175 10.18 2.71 2.35
C HIS A 175 10.20 4.16 1.85
N ALA A 176 11.29 4.89 2.11
CA ALA A 176 11.44 6.28 1.70
C ALA A 176 11.14 6.56 0.21
N PRO A 177 11.50 5.70 -0.76
CA PRO A 177 11.12 5.91 -2.16
C PRO A 177 9.60 5.97 -2.38
N SER A 178 8.80 5.17 -1.66
CA SER A 178 7.34 5.24 -1.76
C SER A 178 6.75 6.49 -1.12
N ALA A 179 7.44 7.11 -0.16
CA ALA A 179 7.03 8.41 0.39
C ALA A 179 7.17 9.54 -0.63
N ILE A 180 8.08 9.41 -1.60
CA ILE A 180 8.29 10.39 -2.68
C ILE A 180 7.17 10.31 -3.73
N SER A 181 6.61 9.13 -3.98
CA SER A 181 5.60 8.93 -5.04
C SER A 181 4.39 9.87 -4.93
N PRO A 182 3.74 10.05 -3.76
CA PRO A 182 2.67 11.05 -3.63
C PRO A 182 3.15 12.48 -3.85
N ILE A 183 4.38 12.82 -3.44
CA ILE A 183 4.94 14.18 -3.60
C ILE A 183 5.04 14.54 -5.08
N ILE A 184 5.49 13.61 -5.93
CA ILE A 184 5.57 13.81 -7.39
C ILE A 184 4.21 14.16 -7.99
N VAL A 185 3.13 13.58 -7.46
CA VAL A 185 1.75 13.88 -7.90
C VAL A 185 1.25 15.20 -7.31
N LEU A 186 1.57 15.49 -6.05
CA LEU A 186 1.05 16.66 -5.35
C LEU A 186 1.72 17.97 -5.78
N VAL A 187 3.02 17.97 -6.09
CA VAL A 187 3.73 19.18 -6.52
C VAL A 187 3.05 19.86 -7.73
N PRO A 188 2.81 19.17 -8.86
CA PRO A 188 2.12 19.79 -10.00
C PRO A 188 0.67 20.15 -9.66
N TYR A 189 -0.04 19.33 -8.87
CA TYR A 189 -1.40 19.65 -8.43
C TYR A 189 -1.46 20.96 -7.63
N ILE A 190 -0.55 21.17 -6.69
CA ILE A 190 -0.47 22.40 -5.88
C ILE A 190 -0.11 23.58 -6.79
N LEU A 191 0.90 23.45 -7.64
CA LEU A 191 1.33 24.52 -8.56
C LEU A 191 0.21 24.98 -9.49
N LEU A 192 -0.57 24.04 -10.05
CA LEU A 192 -1.72 24.35 -10.90
C LEU A 192 -2.83 25.07 -10.13
N ASN A 193 -3.10 24.66 -8.89
CA ASN A 193 -4.12 25.29 -8.05
C ASN A 193 -3.71 26.68 -7.52
N LEU A 194 -2.42 26.91 -7.26
CA LEU A 194 -1.89 28.21 -6.87
C LEU A 194 -2.09 29.27 -7.97
N LYS A 195 -1.97 28.86 -9.24
CA LYS A 195 -2.16 29.74 -10.39
C LYS A 195 -3.64 30.11 -10.62
N GLY A 196 -4.57 29.30 -10.14
CA GLY A 196 -6.01 29.48 -10.34
C GLY A 196 -6.71 30.37 -9.32
N ASN A 197 -6.12 30.62 -8.13
CA ASN A 197 -6.84 31.32 -7.05
C ASN A 197 -5.90 31.96 -5.99
N PHE A 198 -5.30 33.11 -6.31
CA PHE A 198 -4.46 33.86 -5.36
C PHE A 198 -5.19 34.38 -4.10
N LYS A 199 -6.52 34.30 -4.04
CA LYS A 199 -7.32 34.71 -2.86
C LYS A 199 -7.75 33.55 -1.93
N HIS A 200 -7.55 32.29 -2.32
CA HIS A 200 -8.06 31.13 -1.57
C HIS A 200 -7.05 30.00 -1.34
N SER A 201 -5.74 30.23 -1.54
CA SER A 201 -4.74 29.18 -1.27
C SER A 201 -4.36 29.01 0.20
N LEU A 202 -4.91 29.80 1.12
CA LEU A 202 -4.76 29.64 2.57
C LEU A 202 -6.09 29.92 3.30
N GLY A 203 -7.11 29.12 3.01
CA GLY A 203 -8.39 29.07 3.73
C GLY A 203 -8.82 27.65 3.99
#